data_AF-A0A4Q5RP45-F1
#
_entry.id   AF-A0A4Q5RP45-F1
#
_cell.length_a   1.000
_cell.length_b   1.000
_cell.length_c   1.000
_cell.angle_alpha   90.00
_cell.angle_beta   90.00
_cell.angle_gamma   90.00
#
_symmetry.space_group_name_H-M   'P 1'
#
loop_
_entity.id
_entity.type
_entity.pdbx_description
1 polymer ?
#
loop_
_entity_poly.entity_id
_entity_poly.type
_entity_poly.pdbx_seq_one_letter_code
_entity_poly.pdbx_strand_id
1 'polypeptide(L)'
;MRGLLIFALLFTTTCLSTGIKAIAQDEPGYKLPPKDIIDLVMTKPTPGVSIDNKGEWLLMLERSSFPTVEELAQPELRIAGLRINPNNFGPSRSNYSTGFELKNTKTGKVFPVKGLPEKLQAGFVQWNPSENKIAFTNTTNTDITIWIIDVASQEAKQLSKEPVNAVIGAPFMWVNDDQILYKSVVEGIDKQPAKPLAPTGPVIQESKGKMAASRTYQDLIKSPYDEALFGFYATTQLKKVSTSAGQPTALGKPSIYGTWN
;
A
#
# COMPACT_ATOMS: atom_id res chain seq x y z
N MET A 1 -27.56 -73.29 -49.32
CA MET A 1 -26.53 -74.24 -49.80
C MET A 1 -25.26 -73.43 -50.01
N ARG A 2 -24.13 -73.54 -49.29
CA ARG A 2 -23.49 -74.49 -48.36
C ARG A 2 -23.11 -73.67 -47.10
N GLY A 3 -23.40 -74.05 -45.85
CA GLY A 3 -22.72 -75.09 -45.05
C GLY A 3 -21.25 -74.74 -44.80
N LEU A 4 -20.62 -74.80 -43.62
CA LEU A 4 -20.93 -75.18 -42.23
C LEU A 4 -19.54 -75.14 -41.51
N LEU A 5 -19.46 -74.98 -40.18
CA LEU A 5 -18.35 -75.40 -39.27
C LEU A 5 -17.02 -74.61 -39.33
N ILE A 6 -16.17 -74.43 -38.31
CA ILE A 6 -15.99 -74.88 -36.91
C ILE A 6 -14.88 -73.94 -36.35
N PHE A 7 -15.05 -73.28 -35.20
CA PHE A 7 -14.45 -73.62 -33.89
C PHE A 7 -12.91 -73.46 -33.76
N ALA A 8 -12.51 -72.94 -32.58
CA ALA A 8 -11.13 -72.73 -32.06
C ALA A 8 -10.45 -71.44 -32.54
N LEU A 9 -9.84 -70.58 -31.71
CA LEU A 9 -9.21 -70.79 -30.41
C LEU A 9 -9.17 -69.45 -29.65
N LEU A 10 -9.41 -69.51 -28.34
CA LEU A 10 -9.17 -68.44 -27.38
C LEU A 10 -7.73 -67.90 -27.51
N PHE A 11 -7.58 -66.57 -27.62
CA PHE A 11 -6.51 -65.87 -26.93
C PHE A 11 -7.04 -64.52 -26.42
N THR A 12 -7.53 -64.60 -25.20
CA THR A 12 -7.87 -63.50 -24.30
C THR A 12 -6.70 -62.53 -24.16
N THR A 13 -6.87 -61.31 -24.67
CA THR A 13 -6.11 -60.14 -24.20
C THR A 13 -7.12 -59.06 -23.82
N THR A 14 -7.86 -59.33 -22.74
CA THR A 14 -8.63 -58.31 -22.04
C THR A 14 -7.63 -57.41 -21.32
N CYS A 15 -7.21 -56.34 -21.99
CA CYS A 15 -6.43 -55.28 -21.35
C CYS A 15 -7.36 -54.59 -20.36
N LEU A 16 -7.28 -55.01 -19.08
CA LEU A 16 -7.89 -54.32 -17.96
C LEU A 16 -7.29 -52.90 -17.91
N SER A 17 -7.95 -51.95 -18.55
CA SER A 17 -7.76 -50.53 -18.26
C SER A 17 -8.46 -50.24 -16.93
N THR A 18 -7.88 -50.72 -15.83
CA THR A 18 -8.12 -50.15 -14.51
C THR A 18 -7.66 -48.71 -14.58
N GLY A 19 -8.62 -47.79 -14.73
CA GLY A 19 -8.40 -46.37 -14.60
C GLY A 19 -7.84 -46.10 -13.21
N ILE A 20 -6.52 -45.97 -13.12
CA ILE A 20 -5.86 -45.34 -11.98
C ILE A 20 -6.39 -43.92 -11.98
N LYS A 21 -7.42 -43.66 -11.17
CA LYS A 21 -7.70 -42.30 -10.74
C LYS A 21 -6.49 -41.88 -9.93
N ALA A 22 -5.56 -41.20 -10.58
CA ALA A 22 -4.56 -40.42 -9.90
C ALA A 22 -5.33 -39.44 -9.03
N ILE A 23 -5.46 -39.75 -7.73
CA ILE A 23 -5.74 -38.74 -6.73
C ILE A 23 -4.50 -37.86 -6.78
N ALA A 24 -4.62 -36.74 -7.49
CA ALA A 24 -3.65 -35.67 -7.41
C ALA A 24 -3.39 -35.41 -5.92
N GLN A 25 -2.12 -35.20 -5.56
CA GLN A 25 -1.80 -34.71 -4.23
C GLN A 25 -2.55 -33.38 -4.09
N ASP A 26 -3.63 -33.37 -3.29
CA ASP A 26 -4.18 -32.12 -2.78
C ASP A 26 -2.99 -31.42 -2.16
N GLU A 27 -2.57 -30.33 -2.78
CA GLU A 27 -1.52 -29.48 -2.26
C GLU A 27 -1.96 -29.16 -0.83
N PRO A 28 -1.23 -29.59 0.22
CA PRO A 28 -1.72 -29.42 1.57
C PRO A 28 -1.83 -27.92 1.79
N GLY A 29 -3.06 -27.43 1.71
CA GLY A 29 -3.37 -26.02 1.86
C GLY A 29 -2.82 -25.51 3.18
N TYR A 30 -2.78 -24.18 3.32
CA TYR A 30 -2.19 -23.50 4.46
C TYR A 30 -2.61 -24.17 5.78
N LYS A 31 -1.65 -24.78 6.48
CA LYS A 31 -1.92 -25.46 7.76
C LYS A 31 -2.08 -24.41 8.85
N LEU A 32 -3.24 -24.44 9.51
CA LEU A 32 -3.48 -23.61 10.68
C LEU A 32 -2.90 -24.27 11.94
N PRO A 33 -2.25 -23.52 12.83
CA PRO A 33 -1.82 -24.06 14.12
C PRO A 33 -3.05 -24.35 15.02
N PRO A 34 -2.86 -25.04 16.16
CA PRO A 34 -3.94 -25.24 17.13
C PRO A 34 -4.61 -23.91 17.54
N LYS A 35 -5.92 -23.95 17.82
CA LYS A 35 -6.74 -22.75 18.07
C LYS A 35 -6.16 -21.85 19.17
N ASP A 36 -5.69 -22.40 20.27
CA ASP A 36 -5.16 -21.61 21.39
C ASP A 36 -3.94 -20.78 20.98
N ILE A 37 -3.12 -21.30 20.07
CA ILE A 37 -1.98 -20.57 19.51
C ILE A 37 -2.47 -19.47 18.55
N ILE A 38 -3.48 -19.77 17.71
CA ILE A 38 -4.08 -18.76 16.84
C ILE A 38 -4.66 -17.62 17.65
N ASP A 39 -5.46 -17.91 18.67
CA ASP A 39 -6.14 -16.90 19.48
C ASP A 39 -5.12 -16.03 20.25
N LEU A 40 -4.07 -16.64 20.79
CA LEU A 40 -2.97 -15.92 21.44
C LEU A 40 -2.22 -15.01 20.46
N VAL A 41 -1.85 -15.54 19.30
CA VAL A 41 -1.07 -14.81 18.29
C VAL A 41 -1.91 -13.68 17.69
N MET A 42 -3.17 -13.96 17.32
CA MET A 42 -4.07 -13.02 16.64
C MET A 42 -4.76 -12.02 17.57
N THR A 43 -4.42 -12.00 18.87
CA THR A 43 -4.96 -11.00 19.79
C THR A 43 -4.60 -9.59 19.31
N LYS A 44 -5.59 -8.69 19.29
CA LYS A 44 -5.38 -7.30 18.88
C LYS A 44 -4.38 -6.62 19.83
N PRO A 45 -3.35 -5.95 19.30
CA PRO A 45 -2.39 -5.25 20.13
C PRO A 45 -3.02 -3.98 20.70
N THR A 46 -2.39 -3.41 21.74
CA THR A 46 -2.81 -2.12 22.27
C THR A 46 -2.83 -1.06 21.15
N PRO A 47 -3.96 -0.35 20.96
CA PRO A 47 -4.05 0.71 19.96
C PRO A 47 -2.97 1.77 20.15
N GLY A 48 -2.53 2.36 19.04
CA GLY A 48 -1.82 3.62 19.09
C GLY A 48 -2.76 4.73 19.57
N VAL A 49 -2.20 5.82 20.08
CA VAL A 49 -2.99 6.99 20.47
C VAL A 49 -2.37 8.25 19.89
N SER A 50 -3.23 9.16 19.43
CA SER A 50 -2.88 10.53 19.07
C SER A 50 -3.83 11.46 19.80
N ILE A 51 -3.30 12.44 20.53
CA ILE A 51 -4.08 13.32 21.39
C ILE A 51 -3.94 14.76 20.92
N ASP A 52 -5.01 15.54 21.04
CA ASP A 52 -4.96 16.98 20.85
C ASP A 52 -4.13 17.67 21.95
N ASN A 53 -3.63 18.87 21.69
CA ASN A 53 -2.79 19.62 22.63
C ASN A 53 -3.53 19.97 23.92
N LYS A 54 -4.87 20.11 23.85
CA LYS A 54 -5.71 20.35 25.04
C LYS A 54 -5.95 19.10 25.87
N GLY A 55 -5.62 17.92 25.34
CA GLY A 55 -5.87 16.65 25.98
C GLY A 55 -7.34 16.30 26.12
N GLU A 56 -8.24 16.87 25.31
CA GLU A 56 -9.68 16.65 25.35
C GLU A 56 -10.13 15.48 24.45
N TRP A 57 -9.45 15.31 23.31
CA TRP A 57 -9.78 14.30 22.31
C TRP A 57 -8.58 13.42 22.02
N LEU A 58 -8.83 12.12 22.07
CA LEU A 58 -7.86 11.09 21.77
C LEU A 58 -8.36 10.28 20.58
N LEU A 59 -7.59 10.26 19.51
CA LEU A 59 -7.75 9.33 18.40
C LEU A 59 -7.05 8.03 18.75
N MET A 60 -7.82 6.95 18.90
CA MET A 60 -7.31 5.59 19.03
C MET A 60 -7.10 5.01 17.63
N LEU A 61 -5.90 4.45 17.42
CA LEU A 61 -5.41 3.93 16.17
C LEU A 61 -5.34 2.40 16.31
N GLU A 62 -6.39 1.69 15.88
CA GLU A 62 -6.36 0.23 15.90
C GLU A 62 -5.26 -0.28 14.97
N ARG A 63 -4.57 -1.35 15.38
CA ARG A 63 -3.47 -1.93 14.60
C ARG A 63 -3.74 -3.40 14.34
N SER A 64 -3.27 -3.89 13.20
CA SER A 64 -3.09 -5.32 12.99
C SER A 64 -1.74 -5.77 13.52
N SER A 65 -1.69 -6.93 14.18
CA SER A 65 -0.44 -7.56 14.62
C SER A 65 0.35 -8.15 13.45
N PHE A 66 -0.31 -8.50 12.35
CA PHE A 66 0.31 -9.16 11.20
C PHE A 66 -0.16 -8.54 9.89
N PRO A 67 0.76 -8.38 8.91
CA PRO A 67 0.35 -8.06 7.56
C PRO A 67 -0.40 -9.21 6.93
N THR A 68 -1.32 -8.91 6.02
CA THR A 68 -2.04 -9.96 5.28
C THR A 68 -1.14 -10.59 4.22
N VAL A 69 -1.55 -11.75 3.68
CA VAL A 69 -0.81 -12.39 2.58
C VAL A 69 -0.77 -11.48 1.34
N GLU A 70 -1.86 -10.76 1.08
CA GLU A 70 -1.95 -9.79 -0.02
C GLU A 70 -1.00 -8.60 0.17
N GLU A 71 -0.82 -8.12 1.41
CA GLU A 71 0.16 -7.08 1.73
C GLU A 71 1.59 -7.58 1.53
N LEU A 72 1.89 -8.81 1.94
CA LEU A 72 3.21 -9.43 1.76
C LEU A 72 3.54 -9.73 0.30
N ALA A 73 2.53 -9.98 -0.53
CA ALA A 73 2.68 -10.28 -1.95
C ALA A 73 2.79 -9.02 -2.83
N GLN A 74 2.67 -7.81 -2.26
CA GLN A 74 2.77 -6.57 -3.03
C GLN A 74 4.13 -6.45 -3.72
N PRO A 75 4.17 -5.91 -4.95
CA PRO A 75 5.43 -5.67 -5.64
C PRO A 75 6.27 -4.60 -4.92
N GLU A 76 7.59 -4.75 -4.98
CA GLU A 76 8.54 -3.85 -4.34
C GLU A 76 9.66 -3.49 -5.32
N LEU A 77 9.77 -2.22 -5.69
CA LEU A 77 10.93 -1.65 -6.36
C LEU A 77 11.93 -1.14 -5.32
N ARG A 78 13.20 -1.46 -5.52
CA ARG A 78 14.32 -1.08 -4.65
C ARG A 78 15.24 -0.11 -5.38
N ILE A 79 14.97 1.18 -5.29
CA ILE A 79 15.61 2.19 -6.14
C ILE A 79 15.91 3.45 -5.32
N ALA A 80 17.12 3.99 -5.47
CA ALA A 80 17.60 5.17 -4.76
C ALA A 80 17.45 5.08 -3.22
N GLY A 81 17.60 3.88 -2.66
CA GLY A 81 17.40 3.61 -1.23
C GLY A 81 15.94 3.57 -0.77
N LEU A 82 14.98 3.67 -1.70
CA LEU A 82 13.54 3.60 -1.42
C LEU A 82 12.98 2.20 -1.72
N ARG A 83 11.89 1.86 -1.01
CA ARG A 83 11.11 0.64 -1.18
C ARG A 83 9.71 1.01 -1.68
N ILE A 84 9.54 1.09 -2.99
CA ILE A 84 8.36 1.66 -3.65
C ILE A 84 7.40 0.53 -4.04
N ASN A 85 6.11 0.68 -3.76
CA ASN A 85 5.07 -0.13 -4.38
C ASN A 85 4.69 0.49 -5.73
N PRO A 86 5.04 -0.16 -6.86
CA PRO A 86 4.80 0.38 -8.18
C PRO A 86 3.32 0.52 -8.54
N ASN A 87 2.42 -0.20 -7.84
CA ASN A 87 1.00 -0.21 -8.16
C ASN A 87 0.25 1.02 -7.65
N ASN A 88 0.75 1.68 -6.60
CA ASN A 88 0.00 2.73 -5.90
C ASN A 88 0.82 4.00 -5.58
N PHE A 89 2.05 4.12 -6.08
CA PHE A 89 2.94 5.27 -5.86
C PHE A 89 3.19 5.55 -4.35
N GLY A 90 3.30 4.49 -3.56
CA GLY A 90 3.56 4.56 -2.13
C GLY A 90 4.74 3.73 -1.67
N PRO A 91 5.03 3.74 -0.36
CA PRO A 91 5.93 2.78 0.23
C PRO A 91 5.34 1.36 0.16
N SER A 92 6.16 0.39 -0.22
CA SER A 92 5.80 -1.04 -0.21
C SER A 92 5.75 -1.65 1.19
N ARG A 93 6.32 -0.97 2.18
CA ARG A 93 6.28 -1.38 3.58
C ARG A 93 5.82 -0.21 4.42
N SER A 94 4.76 -0.39 5.17
CA SER A 94 4.22 0.62 6.07
C SER A 94 3.45 -0.03 7.20
N ASN A 95 3.42 0.65 8.33
CA ASN A 95 2.56 0.29 9.44
C ASN A 95 1.25 1.05 9.25
N TYR A 96 0.17 0.31 9.06
CA TYR A 96 -1.16 0.88 8.91
C TYR A 96 -1.98 0.74 10.18
N SER A 97 -2.86 1.71 10.39
CA SER A 97 -3.97 1.57 11.33
C SER A 97 -5.18 1.02 10.58
N THR A 98 -5.85 0.03 11.18
CA THR A 98 -6.97 -0.70 10.56
C THR A 98 -8.34 -0.23 11.05
N GLY A 99 -8.37 0.73 11.98
CA GLY A 99 -9.60 1.31 12.51
C GLY A 99 -9.29 2.56 13.33
N PHE A 100 -10.30 3.44 13.45
CA PHE A 100 -10.22 4.63 14.27
C PHE A 100 -11.43 4.77 15.19
N GLU A 101 -11.15 5.19 16.41
CA GLU A 101 -12.15 5.58 17.39
C GLU A 101 -11.72 6.90 18.04
N LEU A 102 -12.69 7.77 18.34
CA LEU A 102 -12.46 9.00 19.07
C LEU A 102 -12.88 8.83 20.52
N LYS A 103 -12.00 9.13 21.46
CA LYS A 103 -12.30 9.14 22.89
C LYS A 103 -12.26 10.56 23.41
N ASN A 104 -13.33 10.99 24.06
CA ASN A 104 -13.34 12.20 24.85
C ASN A 104 -12.74 11.89 26.23
N THR A 105 -11.62 12.51 26.58
CA THR A 105 -10.86 12.19 27.80
C THR A 105 -11.59 12.61 29.08
N LYS A 106 -12.30 13.74 29.03
CA LYS A 106 -13.05 14.29 30.17
C LYS A 106 -14.22 13.39 30.58
N THR A 107 -14.97 12.91 29.59
CA THR A 107 -16.16 12.06 29.83
C THR A 107 -15.85 10.57 29.80
N GLY A 108 -14.70 10.17 29.26
CA GLY A 108 -14.33 8.78 29.02
C GLY A 108 -15.08 8.10 27.87
N LYS A 109 -16.01 8.80 27.21
CA LYS A 109 -16.83 8.24 26.13
C LYS A 109 -15.98 7.96 24.89
N VAL A 110 -16.24 6.80 24.27
CA VAL A 110 -15.63 6.37 23.01
C VAL A 110 -16.68 6.43 21.92
N PHE A 111 -16.31 6.99 20.77
CA PHE A 111 -17.13 7.22 19.61
C PHE A 111 -16.49 6.51 18.41
N PRO A 112 -17.19 5.58 17.74
CA PRO A 112 -16.69 5.03 16.49
C PRO A 112 -16.67 6.12 15.42
N VAL A 113 -15.63 6.15 14.59
CA VAL A 113 -15.57 7.06 13.44
C VAL A 113 -16.38 6.46 12.29
N LYS A 114 -17.42 7.16 11.86
CA LYS A 114 -18.32 6.71 10.77
C LYS A 114 -17.72 7.05 9.41
N GLY A 115 -18.12 6.33 8.37
CA GLY A 115 -17.71 6.63 7.00
C GLY A 115 -16.28 6.21 6.64
N LEU A 116 -15.57 5.50 7.51
CA LEU A 116 -14.27 4.92 7.19
C LEU A 116 -14.41 3.86 6.07
N PRO A 117 -13.36 3.68 5.24
CA PRO A 117 -13.26 2.54 4.33
C PRO A 117 -13.40 1.20 5.06
N GLU A 118 -14.07 0.22 4.45
CA GLU A 118 -14.26 -1.13 5.05
C GLU A 118 -12.92 -1.84 5.32
N LYS A 119 -11.96 -1.70 4.40
CA LYS A 119 -10.60 -2.23 4.53
C LYS A 119 -9.63 -1.07 4.73
N LEU A 120 -9.69 -0.45 5.90
CA LEU A 120 -8.85 0.71 6.20
C LEU A 120 -7.38 0.31 6.30
N GLN A 121 -6.53 0.97 5.52
CA GLN A 121 -5.08 0.96 5.70
C GLN A 121 -4.61 2.40 5.89
N ALA A 122 -4.88 2.93 7.08
CA ALA A 122 -4.63 4.32 7.38
C ALA A 122 -3.15 4.56 7.74
N GLY A 123 -2.53 5.52 7.07
CA GLY A 123 -1.18 6.02 7.34
C GLY A 123 -1.17 7.53 7.52
N PHE A 124 0.00 8.06 7.88
CA PHE A 124 0.30 9.50 7.93
C PHE A 124 -0.84 10.35 8.52
N VAL A 125 -1.14 10.12 9.80
CA VAL A 125 -2.25 10.77 10.51
C VAL A 125 -1.79 12.11 11.09
N GLN A 126 -2.54 13.19 10.85
CA GLN A 126 -2.24 14.54 11.34
C GLN A 126 -3.50 15.31 11.72
N TRP A 127 -3.50 15.91 12.92
CA TRP A 127 -4.47 16.93 13.30
C TRP A 127 -4.22 18.21 12.51
N ASN A 128 -5.28 18.95 12.18
CA ASN A 128 -5.14 20.30 11.68
C ASN A 128 -4.71 21.26 12.82
N PRO A 129 -4.27 22.50 12.51
CA PRO A 129 -3.76 23.42 13.53
C PRO A 129 -4.71 23.72 14.70
N SER A 130 -6.02 23.82 14.42
CA SER A 130 -7.08 24.02 15.44
C SER A 130 -7.56 22.74 16.11
N GLU A 131 -7.06 21.58 15.69
CA GLU A 131 -7.36 20.25 16.23
C GLU A 131 -8.85 19.87 16.20
N ASN A 132 -9.60 20.43 15.24
CA ASN A 132 -11.01 20.08 15.02
C ASN A 132 -11.20 19.08 13.86
N LYS A 133 -10.14 18.79 13.09
CA LYS A 133 -10.12 17.82 12.00
C LYS A 133 -8.85 16.99 12.03
N ILE A 134 -8.95 15.78 11.51
CA ILE A 134 -7.83 14.84 11.39
C ILE A 134 -7.73 14.39 9.94
N ALA A 135 -6.58 14.59 9.32
CA ALA A 135 -6.26 14.06 8.00
C ALA A 135 -5.45 12.77 8.12
N PHE A 136 -5.64 11.86 7.18
CA PHE A 136 -4.85 10.64 7.06
C PHE A 136 -4.82 10.17 5.61
N THR A 137 -3.84 9.34 5.26
CA THR A 137 -3.86 8.60 3.98
C THR A 137 -4.57 7.27 4.17
N ASN A 138 -5.41 6.86 3.22
CA ASN A 138 -5.87 5.48 3.09
C ASN A 138 -5.17 4.83 1.89
N THR A 139 -4.50 3.71 2.14
CA THR A 139 -3.80 2.94 1.10
C THR A 139 -4.69 1.81 0.59
N THR A 140 -4.65 1.57 -0.71
CA THR A 140 -5.19 0.36 -1.33
C THR A 140 -4.10 -0.27 -2.19
N ASN A 141 -4.42 -1.39 -2.85
CA ASN A 141 -3.51 -2.04 -3.79
C ASN A 141 -3.20 -1.18 -5.02
N THR A 142 -4.03 -0.18 -5.35
CA THR A 142 -3.96 0.59 -6.60
C THR A 142 -3.75 2.07 -6.39
N ASP A 143 -4.11 2.61 -5.23
CA ASP A 143 -4.05 4.04 -4.97
C ASP A 143 -3.84 4.37 -3.49
N ILE A 144 -3.40 5.60 -3.26
CA ILE A 144 -3.38 6.23 -1.94
C ILE A 144 -4.26 7.46 -2.03
N THR A 145 -5.19 7.63 -1.09
CA THR A 145 -6.11 8.78 -1.04
C THR A 145 -6.03 9.47 0.31
N ILE A 146 -6.35 10.76 0.37
CA ILE A 146 -6.44 11.51 1.62
C ILE A 146 -7.87 11.49 2.11
N TRP A 147 -8.04 11.27 3.40
CA TRP A 147 -9.31 11.27 4.11
C TRP A 147 -9.27 12.28 5.24
N ILE A 148 -10.45 12.78 5.63
CA ILE A 148 -10.63 13.74 6.72
C ILE A 148 -11.69 13.21 7.67
N ILE A 149 -11.38 13.25 8.96
CA ILE A 149 -12.33 13.09 10.06
C ILE A 149 -12.68 14.48 10.58
N ASP A 150 -13.98 14.77 10.68
CA ASP A 150 -14.48 15.88 11.49
C ASP A 150 -14.71 15.39 12.92
N VAL A 151 -14.05 16.02 13.89
CA VAL A 151 -14.07 15.56 15.30
C VAL A 151 -15.44 15.79 15.94
N ALA A 152 -16.16 16.85 15.53
CA ALA A 152 -17.46 17.18 16.09
C ALA A 152 -18.53 16.19 15.64
N SER A 153 -18.58 15.85 14.35
CA SER A 153 -19.53 14.87 13.83
C SER A 153 -19.09 13.41 14.00
N GLN A 154 -17.80 13.17 14.24
CA GLN A 154 -17.16 11.84 14.22
C GLN A 154 -17.30 11.12 12.87
N GLU A 155 -17.33 11.89 11.78
CA GLU A 155 -17.47 11.34 10.42
C GLU A 155 -16.19 11.53 9.62
N ALA A 156 -15.80 10.46 8.93
CA ALA A 156 -14.74 10.42 7.95
C ALA A 156 -15.30 10.54 6.53
N LYS A 157 -14.59 11.27 5.67
CA LYS A 157 -14.87 11.33 4.23
C LYS A 157 -13.58 11.39 3.43
N GLN A 158 -13.62 10.83 2.22
CA GLN A 158 -12.51 10.98 1.27
C GLN A 158 -12.41 12.45 0.82
N LEU A 159 -11.20 12.99 0.87
CA LEU A 159 -10.89 14.34 0.44
C LEU A 159 -10.29 14.37 -0.97
N SER A 160 -9.27 13.55 -1.23
CA SER A 160 -8.62 13.53 -2.56
C SER A 160 -9.34 12.57 -3.49
N LYS A 161 -9.74 13.04 -4.66
CA LYS A 161 -10.28 12.17 -5.73
C LYS A 161 -9.17 11.52 -6.55
N GLU A 162 -8.06 12.22 -6.68
CA GLU A 162 -6.89 11.73 -7.41
C GLU A 162 -5.95 10.97 -6.46
N PRO A 163 -5.19 10.00 -6.98
CA PRO A 163 -4.17 9.31 -6.22
C PRO A 163 -3.06 10.25 -5.74
N VAL A 164 -2.64 10.02 -4.50
CA VAL A 164 -1.53 10.69 -3.84
C VAL A 164 -0.24 9.93 -4.12
N ASN A 165 0.81 10.68 -4.41
CA ASN A 165 2.16 10.15 -4.49
C ASN A 165 2.83 10.29 -3.11
N ALA A 166 3.10 9.15 -2.47
CA ALA A 166 3.71 9.06 -1.15
C ALA A 166 5.15 8.48 -1.21
N VAL A 167 5.79 8.49 -2.39
CA VAL A 167 7.11 7.87 -2.60
C VAL A 167 8.20 8.58 -1.79
N ILE A 168 8.16 9.92 -1.73
CA ILE A 168 9.19 10.72 -1.05
C ILE A 168 8.56 11.62 0.01
N GLY A 169 9.03 11.47 1.25
CA GLY A 169 8.69 12.34 2.36
C GLY A 169 7.21 12.32 2.73
N ALA A 170 6.74 13.39 3.36
CA ALA A 170 5.34 13.52 3.75
C ALA A 170 4.43 13.66 2.51
N PRO A 171 3.34 12.86 2.39
CA PRO A 171 2.43 12.90 1.24
C PRO A 171 1.56 14.17 1.20
N PHE A 172 1.27 14.75 2.36
CA PHE A 172 0.54 16.01 2.49
C PHE A 172 1.00 16.82 3.70
N MET A 173 0.51 18.05 3.80
CA MET A 173 0.59 18.89 4.99
C MET A 173 -0.66 19.77 5.11
N TRP A 174 -1.01 20.14 6.34
CA TRP A 174 -1.97 21.22 6.58
C TRP A 174 -1.32 22.58 6.30
N VAL A 175 -1.98 23.41 5.50
CA VAL A 175 -1.59 24.82 5.26
C VAL A 175 -2.24 25.73 6.30
N ASN A 176 -3.47 25.41 6.68
CA ASN A 176 -4.28 26.05 7.72
C ASN A 176 -5.39 25.07 8.13
N ASP A 177 -6.40 25.53 8.86
CA ASP A 177 -7.48 24.68 9.37
C ASP A 177 -8.39 24.04 8.31
N ASP A 178 -8.38 24.59 7.10
CA ASP A 178 -9.31 24.21 6.03
C ASP A 178 -8.61 23.72 4.77
N GLN A 179 -7.30 23.93 4.62
CA GLN A 179 -6.55 23.66 3.39
C GLN A 179 -5.42 22.68 3.60
N ILE A 180 -5.32 21.73 2.68
CA ILE A 180 -4.23 20.77 2.58
C ILE A 180 -3.47 20.97 1.28
N LEU A 181 -2.15 20.93 1.38
CA LEU A 181 -1.24 20.80 0.26
C LEU A 181 -0.79 19.34 0.18
N TYR A 182 -0.87 18.72 -0.99
CA TYR A 182 -0.50 17.32 -1.18
C TYR A 182 0.21 17.07 -2.50
N LYS A 183 0.91 15.94 -2.57
CA LYS A 183 1.60 15.45 -3.77
C LYS A 183 0.68 14.50 -4.52
N SER A 184 0.28 14.86 -5.73
CA SER A 184 -0.54 13.99 -6.60
C SER A 184 0.33 13.20 -7.59
N VAL A 185 -0.14 12.02 -7.96
CA VAL A 185 0.42 11.23 -9.07
C VAL A 185 0.21 11.98 -10.38
N VAL A 186 1.26 12.07 -11.20
CA VAL A 186 1.24 12.83 -12.48
C VAL A 186 0.74 11.97 -13.62
N GLU A 187 1.30 10.77 -13.75
CA GLU A 187 0.98 9.81 -14.79
C GLU A 187 0.60 8.46 -14.16
N GLY A 188 -0.36 7.76 -14.76
CA GLY A 188 -0.77 6.43 -14.31
C GLY A 188 0.32 5.38 -14.56
N ILE A 189 0.17 4.23 -13.92
CA ILE A 189 1.11 3.09 -14.02
C ILE A 189 1.34 2.60 -15.46
N ASP A 190 0.40 2.87 -16.38
CA ASP A 190 0.49 2.52 -17.80
C ASP A 190 1.62 3.25 -18.54
N LYS A 191 2.13 4.34 -17.96
CA LYS A 191 3.26 5.12 -18.47
C LYS A 191 4.60 4.78 -17.82
N GLN A 192 4.63 3.77 -16.95
CA GLN A 192 5.87 3.35 -16.30
C GLN A 192 6.95 3.02 -17.36
N PRO A 193 8.19 3.49 -17.17
CA PRO A 193 9.31 3.14 -18.04
C PRO A 193 9.45 1.63 -18.23
N ALA A 194 9.49 1.19 -19.49
CA ALA A 194 9.73 -0.19 -19.84
C ALA A 194 11.21 -0.55 -19.64
N LYS A 195 11.47 -1.74 -19.10
CA LYS A 195 12.84 -2.23 -18.95
C LYS A 195 13.44 -2.48 -20.34
N PRO A 196 14.62 -1.90 -20.66
CA PRO A 196 15.25 -2.12 -21.96
C PRO A 196 15.66 -3.58 -22.11
N LEU A 197 15.51 -4.13 -23.34
CA LEU A 197 15.85 -5.52 -23.65
C LEU A 197 17.37 -5.79 -23.58
N ALA A 198 18.17 -4.77 -23.85
CA ALA A 198 19.62 -4.79 -23.72
C ALA A 198 20.09 -3.47 -23.12
N PRO A 199 21.17 -3.46 -22.32
CA PRO A 199 21.78 -2.22 -21.86
C PRO A 199 22.28 -1.40 -23.05
N THR A 200 21.99 -0.11 -23.07
CA THR A 200 22.42 0.82 -24.13
C THR A 200 23.93 1.08 -24.14
N GLY A 201 24.64 0.67 -23.08
CA GLY A 201 26.07 0.79 -22.92
C GLY A 201 26.52 0.39 -21.52
N PRO A 202 27.82 0.48 -21.20
CA PRO A 202 28.31 0.28 -19.84
C PRO A 202 27.71 1.33 -18.89
N VAL A 203 27.47 0.94 -17.64
CA VAL A 203 27.08 1.89 -16.58
C VAL A 203 28.32 2.69 -16.20
N ILE A 204 28.35 3.98 -16.54
CA ILE A 204 29.41 4.90 -16.17
C ILE A 204 28.96 5.66 -14.92
N GLN A 205 29.71 5.56 -13.83
CA GLN A 205 29.51 6.35 -12.62
C GLN A 205 30.71 7.28 -12.41
N GLU A 206 30.47 8.59 -12.42
CA GLU A 206 31.50 9.59 -12.13
C GLU A 206 31.38 10.04 -10.67
N SER A 207 32.48 9.96 -9.92
CA SER A 207 32.60 10.58 -8.59
C SER A 207 33.47 11.84 -8.70
N LYS A 208 32.85 13.01 -8.89
CA LYS A 208 33.55 14.31 -8.86
C LYS A 208 33.50 14.88 -7.45
N GLY A 209 34.51 14.63 -6.60
CA GLY A 209 34.62 15.31 -5.31
C GLY A 209 35.43 14.61 -4.22
N LYS A 210 36.02 15.42 -3.34
CA LYS A 210 36.90 15.04 -2.22
C LYS A 210 36.34 13.90 -1.35
N MET A 211 37.24 13.09 -0.84
CA MET A 211 36.97 11.99 0.10
C MET A 211 36.16 12.50 1.31
N ALA A 212 34.92 12.05 1.42
CA ALA A 212 34.03 12.33 2.53
C ALA A 212 33.41 11.02 3.01
N ALA A 213 33.28 10.85 4.33
CA ALA A 213 32.57 9.71 4.89
C ALA A 213 31.09 9.84 4.50
N SER A 214 30.63 9.03 3.54
CA SER A 214 29.22 8.93 3.18
C SER A 214 28.63 7.68 3.83
N ARG A 215 27.36 7.75 4.23
CA ARG A 215 26.64 6.54 4.66
C ARG A 215 26.60 5.57 3.49
N THR A 216 26.85 4.29 3.77
CA THR A 216 26.60 3.23 2.80
C THR A 216 25.08 3.07 2.64
N TYR A 217 24.55 3.57 1.53
CA TYR A 217 23.15 3.38 1.19
C TYR A 217 22.99 2.06 0.43
N GLN A 218 22.00 1.27 0.81
CA GLN A 218 21.56 0.13 0.03
C GLN A 218 20.72 0.62 -1.15
N ASP A 219 20.57 -0.21 -2.19
CA ASP A 219 19.64 0.04 -3.29
C ASP A 219 19.86 1.38 -4.02
N LEU A 220 21.12 1.80 -4.16
CA LEU A 220 21.50 2.95 -5.00
C LEU A 220 21.08 2.74 -6.46
N ILE A 221 20.91 3.85 -7.20
CA ILE A 221 20.66 3.82 -8.65
C ILE A 221 21.83 3.13 -9.36
N LYS A 222 21.55 2.04 -10.10
CA LYS A 222 22.59 1.23 -10.76
C LYS A 222 22.57 1.33 -12.27
N SER A 223 21.51 1.89 -12.86
CA SER A 223 21.33 1.94 -14.31
C SER A 223 20.51 3.16 -14.75
N PRO A 224 20.60 3.55 -16.04
CA PRO A 224 19.70 4.55 -16.60
C PRO A 224 18.22 4.17 -16.48
N TYR A 225 17.92 2.87 -16.43
CA TYR A 225 16.56 2.39 -16.19
C TYR A 225 16.08 2.71 -14.77
N ASP A 226 16.93 2.49 -13.77
CA ASP A 226 16.62 2.82 -12.37
C ASP A 226 16.44 4.33 -12.21
N GLU A 227 17.24 5.14 -12.91
CA GLU A 227 17.10 6.60 -12.93
C GLU A 227 15.75 7.03 -13.54
N ALA A 228 15.37 6.44 -14.67
CA ALA A 228 14.08 6.70 -15.30
C ALA A 228 12.90 6.29 -14.42
N LEU A 229 12.97 5.10 -13.79
CA LEU A 229 11.95 4.65 -12.83
C LEU A 229 11.88 5.56 -11.61
N PHE A 230 13.02 5.96 -11.04
CA PHE A 230 13.05 6.90 -9.93
C PHE A 230 12.41 8.22 -10.34
N GLY A 231 12.78 8.80 -11.49
CA GLY A 231 12.18 10.03 -12.00
C GLY A 231 10.67 9.90 -12.16
N PHE A 232 10.19 8.79 -12.73
CA PHE A 232 8.75 8.52 -12.89
C PHE A 232 7.99 8.48 -11.56
N TYR A 233 8.46 7.67 -10.60
CA TYR A 233 7.78 7.50 -9.31
C TYR A 233 7.98 8.68 -8.35
N ALA A 234 9.10 9.40 -8.45
CA ALA A 234 9.39 10.53 -7.58
C ALA A 234 8.78 11.85 -8.04
N THR A 235 8.43 11.98 -9.32
CA THR A 235 7.82 13.19 -9.86
C THR A 235 6.37 13.30 -9.43
N THR A 236 6.01 14.45 -8.88
CA THR A 236 4.67 14.72 -8.33
C THR A 236 4.16 16.06 -8.82
N GLN A 237 2.85 16.21 -8.90
CA GLN A 237 2.21 17.51 -9.07
C GLN A 237 1.72 17.97 -7.71
N LEU A 238 2.20 19.13 -7.23
CA LEU A 238 1.66 19.73 -6.01
C LEU A 238 0.24 20.22 -6.28
N LYS A 239 -0.68 19.89 -5.37
CA LYS A 239 -2.08 20.31 -5.42
C LYS A 239 -2.54 20.80 -4.06
N LYS A 240 -3.34 21.86 -4.06
CA LYS A 240 -3.99 22.41 -2.87
C LYS A 240 -5.49 22.12 -2.93
N VAL A 241 -6.07 21.66 -1.84
CA VAL A 241 -7.49 21.32 -1.72
C VAL A 241 -8.08 21.84 -0.41
N SER A 242 -9.35 22.23 -0.45
CA SER A 242 -10.14 22.63 0.72
C SER A 242 -10.91 21.45 1.29
N THR A 243 -10.97 21.35 2.62
CA THR A 243 -11.71 20.30 3.35
C THR A 243 -13.24 20.48 3.30
N SER A 244 -13.70 21.71 3.09
CA SER A 244 -15.12 22.07 3.14
C SER A 244 -15.85 21.75 1.83
N ALA A 245 -15.18 21.95 0.70
CA ALA A 245 -15.53 21.51 -0.66
C ALA A 245 -14.59 22.23 -1.64
N GLY A 246 -14.28 21.62 -2.78
CA GLY A 246 -13.54 22.27 -3.85
C GLY A 246 -12.75 21.28 -4.69
N GLN A 247 -12.55 21.61 -5.96
CA GLN A 247 -11.64 20.85 -6.81
C GLN A 247 -10.19 21.19 -6.44
N PRO A 248 -9.29 20.21 -6.34
CA PRO A 248 -7.88 20.47 -6.12
C PRO A 248 -7.31 21.40 -7.20
N THR A 249 -6.50 22.38 -6.80
CA THR A 249 -5.81 23.29 -7.71
C THR A 249 -4.34 22.92 -7.81
N ALA A 250 -3.83 22.72 -9.02
CA ALA A 250 -2.42 22.46 -9.28
C ALA A 250 -1.55 23.69 -9.02
N LEU A 251 -0.37 23.47 -8.43
CA LEU A 251 0.61 24.50 -8.12
C LEU A 251 1.93 24.21 -8.83
N GLY A 252 2.39 25.16 -9.65
CA GLY A 252 3.64 25.01 -10.40
C GLY A 252 3.61 23.86 -11.40
N LYS A 253 4.79 23.52 -11.93
CA LYS A 253 4.99 22.37 -12.81
C LYS A 253 5.31 21.12 -11.98
N PRO A 254 5.04 19.91 -12.50
CA PRO A 254 5.48 18.68 -11.85
C PRO A 254 6.98 18.67 -11.57
N SER A 255 7.37 18.21 -10.39
CA SER A 255 8.76 18.10 -9.96
C SER A 255 8.92 17.09 -8.82
N ILE A 256 10.16 16.82 -8.43
CA ILE A 256 10.50 15.97 -7.29
C ILE A 256 10.61 16.85 -6.04
N TYR A 257 9.84 16.53 -5.00
CA TYR A 257 9.82 17.27 -3.73
C TYR A 257 10.19 16.35 -2.56
N GLY A 258 11.31 16.63 -1.91
CA GLY A 258 11.79 15.87 -0.74
C GLY A 258 11.13 16.27 0.58
N THR A 259 10.96 17.58 0.79
CA THR A 259 10.41 18.21 1.99
C THR A 259 9.40 19.28 1.62
N TRP A 260 8.59 19.69 2.59
CA TRP A 260 7.67 20.83 2.44
C TRP A 260 8.32 22.19 2.78
N ASN A 261 9.54 22.15 3.34
CA ASN A 261 10.37 23.30 3.69
C ASN A 261 11.47 23.50 2.65
#